data_AF-A0A0F9QLY2-F1
#
_entry.id   AF-A0A0F9QLY2-F1
#
_cell.length_a   1.000
_cell.length_b   1.000
_cell.length_c   1.000
_cell.angle_alpha   90.00
_cell.angle_beta   90.00
_cell.angle_gamma   90.00
#
_symmetry.space_group_name_H-M   'P 1'
#
loop_
_entity.id
_entity.type
_entity.pdbx_description
1 polymer ?
#
loop_
_entity_poly.entity_id
_entity_poly.type
_entity_poly.pdbx_seq_one_letter_code
_entity_poly.pdbx_strand_id
1 'polypeptide(L)'
;MKIKNFSLCSLLFFILLTINSIIIENVYGYNVGIAQNQNLIWKCNVSNKFEMNALFGSTWDDSGIFKNLSKGKRMKWEINKVKINETFISVNISLWQWTFEKNWGIKDDNFQTIYFSNPGDYSQELNFSSTTSLVPFWFPAPVGEFLGELDLNNWYDVDNRVLPTLNVEIVKGDIGPNLPAKNIHIIAIYNDQGILDSYKLYTKGNVVIIDISLEHLPFYVLPTLITLILIFSLTVIFYIYKKRKK
;
A
#
# COMPACT_ATOMS: atom_id res chain seq x y z
N MET A 1 20.58 -45.94 -18.63
CA MET A 1 19.31 -46.01 -17.87
C MET A 1 19.32 -44.95 -16.76
N LYS A 2 18.90 -43.70 -17.01
CA LYS A 2 19.00 -42.57 -16.05
C LYS A 2 17.77 -41.65 -16.02
N ILE A 3 16.67 -42.02 -16.69
CA ILE A 3 15.51 -41.14 -16.93
C ILE A 3 14.45 -41.25 -15.81
N LYS A 4 14.47 -42.29 -14.97
CA LYS A 4 13.44 -42.50 -13.94
C LYS A 4 13.49 -41.51 -12.76
N ASN A 5 14.66 -40.97 -12.40
CA ASN A 5 14.77 -40.10 -11.22
C ASN A 5 14.40 -38.64 -11.50
N PHE A 6 14.49 -38.18 -12.76
CA PHE A 6 14.16 -36.80 -13.12
C PHE A 6 12.64 -36.54 -13.12
N SER A 7 11.86 -37.55 -13.53
CA SER A 7 10.39 -37.49 -13.50
C SER A 7 9.84 -37.36 -12.08
N LEU A 8 10.41 -38.09 -11.12
CA LEU A 8 9.95 -38.10 -9.72
C LEU A 8 10.18 -36.75 -9.03
N CYS A 9 11.35 -36.13 -9.25
CA CYS A 9 11.64 -34.80 -8.71
C CYS A 9 10.75 -33.71 -9.30
N SER A 10 10.45 -33.75 -10.60
CA SER A 10 9.54 -32.75 -11.21
C SER A 10 8.11 -32.89 -10.69
N LEU A 11 7.65 -34.12 -10.43
CA LEU A 11 6.32 -34.40 -9.89
C LEU A 11 6.22 -33.91 -8.43
N LEU A 12 7.24 -34.15 -7.62
CA LEU A 12 7.32 -33.65 -6.24
C LEU A 12 7.35 -32.11 -6.18
N PHE A 13 8.03 -31.46 -7.13
CA PHE A 13 8.07 -30.00 -7.23
C PHE A 13 6.71 -29.42 -7.62
N PHE A 14 5.99 -30.06 -8.55
CA PHE A 14 4.61 -29.69 -8.89
C PHE A 14 3.64 -29.91 -7.72
N ILE A 15 3.78 -31.02 -6.98
CA ILE A 15 2.97 -31.27 -5.79
C ILE A 15 3.23 -30.21 -4.72
N LEU A 16 4.50 -29.83 -4.48
CA LEU A 16 4.85 -28.73 -3.57
C LEU A 16 4.25 -27.38 -3.99
N LEU A 17 4.22 -27.09 -5.31
CA LEU A 17 3.58 -25.88 -5.84
C LEU A 17 2.07 -25.89 -5.62
N THR A 18 1.43 -27.05 -5.74
CA THR A 18 -0.03 -27.18 -5.53
C THR A 18 -0.44 -27.19 -4.06
N ILE A 19 0.40 -27.68 -3.14
CA ILE A 19 0.07 -27.71 -1.70
C ILE A 19 0.00 -26.29 -1.12
N ASN A 20 0.79 -25.34 -1.63
CA ASN A 20 0.68 -23.93 -1.23
C ASN A 20 -0.54 -23.22 -1.82
N SER A 21 -1.27 -23.84 -2.75
CA SER A 21 -2.42 -23.24 -3.43
C SER A 21 -3.76 -23.64 -2.79
N ILE A 22 -3.77 -24.55 -1.80
CA ILE A 22 -4.98 -25.08 -1.16
C ILE A 22 -5.00 -24.69 0.32
N ILE A 23 -5.01 -23.38 0.58
CA ILE A 23 -5.63 -22.81 1.78
C ILE A 23 -6.34 -21.55 1.32
N ILE A 24 -7.45 -21.73 0.60
CA ILE A 24 -8.47 -20.69 0.48
C ILE A 24 -9.59 -21.18 1.39
N GLU A 25 -9.46 -20.88 2.69
CA GLU A 25 -10.64 -20.88 3.53
C GLU A 25 -11.57 -19.82 2.95
N ASN A 26 -12.71 -20.26 2.41
CA ASN A 26 -13.84 -19.42 2.11
C ASN A 26 -14.35 -18.82 3.42
N VAL A 27 -13.77 -17.69 3.82
CA VAL A 27 -14.39 -16.77 4.75
C VAL A 27 -15.04 -15.71 3.88
N TYR A 28 -16.35 -15.79 3.70
CA TYR A 28 -17.14 -14.67 3.20
C TYR A 28 -17.01 -13.53 4.23
N GLY A 29 -16.02 -12.66 4.05
CA GLY A 29 -15.75 -11.54 4.95
C GLY A 29 -14.47 -10.80 4.55
N TYR A 30 -14.50 -9.48 4.71
CA TYR A 30 -13.33 -8.64 4.52
C TYR A 30 -12.25 -8.96 5.56
N ASN A 31 -10.99 -8.94 5.14
CA ASN A 31 -9.83 -9.28 5.95
C ASN A 31 -8.80 -8.14 5.95
N VAL A 32 -7.75 -8.27 6.75
CA VAL A 32 -6.62 -7.36 6.78
C VAL A 32 -5.55 -7.91 5.84
N GLY A 33 -5.34 -7.23 4.70
CA GLY A 33 -4.26 -7.57 3.77
C GLY A 33 -2.84 -7.30 4.30
N ILE A 34 -2.72 -6.75 5.51
CA ILE A 34 -1.47 -6.40 6.18
C ILE A 34 -1.16 -7.37 7.32
N ALA A 35 0.09 -7.83 7.41
CA ALA A 35 0.55 -8.69 8.49
C ALA A 35 0.99 -7.90 9.74
N GLN A 36 0.85 -8.53 10.91
CA GLN A 36 1.46 -8.01 12.14
C GLN A 36 2.99 -7.97 12.00
N ASN A 37 3.61 -6.92 12.54
CA ASN A 37 5.03 -6.57 12.44
C ASN A 37 5.50 -6.23 11.02
N GLN A 38 4.58 -6.05 10.06
CA GLN A 38 4.91 -5.54 8.73
C GLN A 38 5.33 -4.07 8.84
N ASN A 39 6.37 -3.71 8.09
CA ASN A 39 6.79 -2.34 7.90
C ASN A 39 6.35 -1.86 6.53
N LEU A 40 5.64 -0.73 6.49
CA LEU A 40 5.23 -0.04 5.27
C LEU A 40 5.94 1.30 5.22
N ILE A 41 6.60 1.60 4.11
CA ILE A 41 7.37 2.82 3.95
C ILE A 41 6.84 3.54 2.73
N TRP A 42 6.48 4.80 2.86
CA TRP A 42 6.12 5.66 1.74
C TRP A 42 7.20 6.70 1.53
N LYS A 43 7.39 7.09 0.27
CA LYS A 43 8.31 8.15 -0.14
C LYS A 43 7.55 9.25 -0.85
N CYS A 44 7.84 10.49 -0.50
CA CYS A 44 7.33 11.66 -1.20
C CYS A 44 8.24 11.97 -2.41
N ASN A 45 7.74 11.77 -3.62
CA ASN A 45 8.48 12.04 -4.86
C ASN A 45 8.35 13.51 -5.30
N VAL A 46 7.19 14.12 -5.05
CA VAL A 46 6.89 15.52 -5.35
C VAL A 46 6.14 16.13 -4.17
N SER A 47 6.53 17.35 -3.79
CA SER A 47 5.81 18.17 -2.81
C SER A 47 6.02 19.63 -3.18
N ASN A 48 4.99 20.26 -3.76
CA ASN A 48 4.96 21.67 -4.08
C ASN A 48 4.27 22.43 -2.94
N LYS A 49 5.06 22.85 -1.95
CA LYS A 49 4.56 23.58 -0.78
C LYS A 49 3.86 24.90 -1.14
N PHE A 50 4.30 25.59 -2.19
CA PHE A 50 3.70 26.85 -2.60
C PHE A 50 2.25 26.64 -3.07
N GLU A 51 2.02 25.66 -3.94
CA GLU A 51 0.66 25.32 -4.39
C GLU A 51 -0.19 24.74 -3.25
N MET A 52 0.37 23.91 -2.37
CA MET A 52 -0.38 23.41 -1.20
C MET A 52 -0.81 24.54 -0.27
N ASN A 53 0.08 25.49 0.03
CA ASN A 53 -0.25 26.68 0.82
C ASN A 53 -1.34 27.53 0.16
N ALA A 54 -1.30 27.64 -1.17
CA ALA A 54 -2.31 28.37 -1.92
C ALA A 54 -3.68 27.66 -1.93
N LEU A 55 -3.70 26.32 -1.89
CA LEU A 55 -4.93 25.52 -1.91
C LEU A 55 -5.58 25.37 -0.55
N PHE A 56 -4.79 25.11 0.49
CA PHE A 56 -5.25 24.68 1.82
C PHE A 56 -4.85 25.62 2.97
N GLY A 57 -4.12 26.71 2.68
CA GLY A 57 -3.55 27.60 3.70
C GLY A 57 -2.21 27.09 4.23
N SER A 58 -1.52 27.89 5.04
CA SER A 58 -0.14 27.58 5.49
C SER A 58 -0.02 26.47 6.52
N THR A 59 -1.14 25.96 7.06
CA THR A 59 -1.16 24.98 8.16
C THR A 59 -1.46 23.56 7.70
N TRP A 60 -1.47 23.31 6.38
CA TRP A 60 -1.80 22.01 5.80
C TRP A 60 -0.79 20.91 6.19
N ASP A 61 0.46 21.28 6.49
CA ASP A 61 1.54 20.37 6.91
C ASP A 61 1.80 20.40 8.43
N ASP A 62 0.86 20.91 9.24
CA ASP A 62 0.98 20.95 10.70
C ASP A 62 0.38 19.72 11.40
N SER A 63 -0.50 18.98 10.71
CA SER A 63 -1.23 17.85 11.32
C SER A 63 -1.46 16.68 10.37
N GLY A 64 -1.81 15.54 10.96
CA GLY A 64 -2.13 14.32 10.23
C GLY A 64 -0.97 13.77 9.41
N ILE A 65 -1.30 13.15 8.28
CA ILE A 65 -0.33 12.40 7.49
C ILE A 65 0.56 13.28 6.61
N PHE A 66 0.22 14.56 6.45
CA PHE A 66 1.06 15.52 5.74
C PHE A 66 2.04 16.27 6.64
N LYS A 67 2.02 15.98 7.95
CA LYS A 67 2.91 16.64 8.89
C LYS A 67 4.38 16.51 8.48
N ASN A 68 5.06 17.63 8.28
CA ASN A 68 6.45 17.69 7.80
C ASN A 68 6.72 17.10 6.40
N LEU A 69 5.70 16.94 5.55
CA LEU A 69 5.86 16.42 4.19
C LEU A 69 6.80 17.32 3.35
N SER A 70 7.76 16.69 2.67
CA SER A 70 8.57 17.36 1.66
C SER A 70 9.19 16.35 0.70
N LYS A 71 9.53 16.79 -0.51
CA LYS A 71 10.16 15.96 -1.54
C LYS A 71 11.38 15.21 -1.00
N GLY A 72 11.44 13.91 -1.27
CA GLY A 72 12.52 13.00 -0.92
C GLY A 72 12.42 12.40 0.48
N LYS A 73 11.55 12.92 1.35
CA LYS A 73 11.33 12.35 2.68
C LYS A 73 10.56 11.05 2.60
N ARG A 74 10.71 10.24 3.64
CA ARG A 74 10.01 8.97 3.82
C ARG A 74 9.25 8.95 5.13
N MET A 75 8.11 8.25 5.13
CA MET A 75 7.29 7.95 6.30
C MET A 75 7.25 6.44 6.49
N LYS A 76 7.27 5.96 7.73
CA LYS A 76 7.16 4.52 8.03
C LYS A 76 5.97 4.26 8.94
N TRP A 77 5.20 3.24 8.60
CA TRP A 77 4.27 2.59 9.51
C TRP A 77 4.83 1.24 9.93
N GLU A 78 4.70 0.93 11.21
CA GLU A 78 4.89 -0.41 11.75
C GLU A 78 3.59 -0.91 12.35
N ILE A 79 3.20 -2.10 11.92
CA ILE A 79 1.89 -2.69 12.23
C ILE A 79 2.02 -3.48 13.51
N ASN A 80 1.65 -2.88 14.63
CA ASN A 80 1.89 -3.49 15.95
C ASN A 80 0.92 -4.63 16.23
N LYS A 81 -0.35 -4.43 15.87
CA LYS A 81 -1.42 -5.36 16.19
C LYS A 81 -2.55 -5.23 15.20
N VAL A 82 -3.05 -6.37 14.75
CA VAL A 82 -4.26 -6.49 13.97
C VAL A 82 -5.32 -7.17 14.83
N LYS A 83 -6.55 -6.65 14.82
CA LYS A 83 -7.72 -7.29 15.43
C LYS A 83 -8.83 -7.33 14.40
N ILE A 84 -9.35 -8.52 14.16
CA ILE A 84 -10.50 -8.76 13.30
C ILE A 84 -11.56 -9.39 14.18
N ASN A 85 -12.70 -8.72 14.26
CA ASN A 85 -13.91 -9.22 14.91
C ASN A 85 -15.05 -9.22 13.88
N GLU A 86 -16.20 -9.78 14.26
CA GLU A 86 -17.38 -9.86 13.39
C GLU A 86 -17.86 -8.49 12.89
N THR A 87 -17.71 -7.44 13.70
CA THR A 87 -18.24 -6.09 13.39
C THR A 87 -17.19 -5.10 12.90
N PHE A 88 -15.93 -5.27 13.29
CA PHE A 88 -14.89 -4.32 12.93
C PHE A 88 -13.54 -4.99 12.68
N ILE A 89 -12.77 -4.30 11.85
CA ILE A 89 -11.38 -4.55 11.56
C ILE A 89 -10.59 -3.37 12.10
N SER A 90 -9.61 -3.63 12.96
CA SER A 90 -8.78 -2.57 13.52
C SER A 90 -7.30 -2.88 13.49
N VAL A 91 -6.50 -1.85 13.19
CA VAL A 91 -5.05 -1.96 13.08
C VAL A 91 -4.41 -0.86 13.94
N ASN A 92 -3.52 -1.28 14.84
CA ASN A 92 -2.72 -0.38 15.67
C ASN A 92 -1.38 -0.13 14.97
N ILE A 93 -1.05 1.13 14.75
CA ILE A 93 0.07 1.55 13.92
C ILE A 93 1.01 2.43 14.74
N SER A 94 2.31 2.15 14.65
CA SER A 94 3.35 3.09 15.06
C SER A 94 3.82 3.88 13.85
N LEU A 95 3.82 5.20 14.00
CA LEU A 95 4.13 6.15 12.95
C LEU A 95 5.51 6.76 13.17
N TRP A 96 6.30 6.79 12.09
CA TRP A 96 7.44 7.68 11.94
C TRP A 96 7.09 8.68 10.83
N GLN A 97 7.09 9.96 11.17
CA GLN A 97 6.76 11.06 10.29
C GLN A 97 7.79 11.21 9.17
N TRP A 98 7.46 12.07 8.21
CA TRP A 98 8.32 12.34 7.07
C TRP A 98 9.70 12.84 7.50
N THR A 99 10.72 12.02 7.22
CA THR A 99 12.13 12.33 7.51
C THR A 99 13.05 11.96 6.34
N PHE A 100 14.23 12.59 6.30
CA PHE A 100 15.33 12.20 5.41
C PHE A 100 16.28 11.19 6.08
N GLU A 101 16.10 10.94 7.37
CA GLU A 101 16.99 10.09 8.14
C GLU A 101 16.92 8.64 7.64
N LYS A 102 18.09 8.02 7.53
CA LYS A 102 18.20 6.60 7.16
C LYS A 102 17.83 5.68 8.31
N ASN A 103 18.09 6.14 9.54
CA ASN A 103 17.75 5.42 10.76
C ASN A 103 16.45 6.01 11.29
N TRP A 104 15.46 5.16 11.51
CA TRP A 104 14.14 5.62 11.92
C TRP A 104 14.08 6.15 13.36
N GLY A 105 15.05 5.81 14.21
CA GLY A 105 15.05 6.27 15.60
C GLY A 105 13.79 5.83 16.37
N ILE A 106 13.31 6.68 17.26
CA ILE A 106 12.11 6.44 18.07
C ILE A 106 10.88 6.84 17.26
N LYS A 107 9.78 6.10 17.40
CA LYS A 107 8.49 6.44 16.76
C LYS A 107 7.96 7.78 17.24
N ASP A 108 7.33 8.51 16.32
CA ASP A 108 6.74 9.82 16.58
C ASP A 108 5.34 9.72 17.19
N ASP A 109 4.53 8.76 16.74
CA ASP A 109 3.13 8.64 17.17
C ASP A 109 2.62 7.19 17.17
N ASN A 110 1.47 6.96 17.80
CA ASN A 110 0.69 5.74 17.68
C ASN A 110 -0.78 6.09 17.45
N PHE A 111 -1.38 5.47 16.45
CA PHE A 111 -2.80 5.62 16.19
C PHE A 111 -3.43 4.28 15.83
N GLN A 112 -4.76 4.24 15.90
CA GLN A 112 -5.56 3.11 15.49
C GLN A 112 -6.43 3.53 14.31
N THR A 113 -6.47 2.69 13.28
CA THR A 113 -7.46 2.78 12.21
C THR A 113 -8.48 1.66 12.38
N ILE A 114 -9.75 1.98 12.17
CA ILE A 114 -10.88 1.07 12.36
C ILE A 114 -11.78 1.17 11.12
N TYR A 115 -12.15 0.01 10.58
CA TYR A 115 -13.17 -0.14 9.57
C TYR A 115 -14.27 -1.07 10.07
N PHE A 116 -15.50 -0.85 9.62
CA PHE A 116 -16.56 -1.84 9.81
C PHE A 116 -16.28 -3.04 8.91
N SER A 117 -16.55 -4.23 9.45
CA SER A 117 -16.39 -5.47 8.69
C SER A 117 -17.42 -5.59 7.56
N ASN A 118 -18.53 -4.87 7.65
CA ASN A 118 -19.54 -4.76 6.59
C ASN A 118 -19.58 -3.32 6.05
N PRO A 119 -19.29 -3.07 4.76
CA PRO A 119 -19.38 -1.76 4.13
C PRO A 119 -20.79 -1.13 4.22
N GLY A 120 -21.84 -1.95 4.31
CA GLY A 120 -23.21 -1.46 4.51
C GLY A 120 -23.47 -0.84 5.88
N ASP A 121 -22.58 -1.02 6.85
CA ASP A 121 -22.72 -0.46 8.20
C ASP A 121 -22.25 1.00 8.31
N TYR A 122 -21.59 1.52 7.26
CA TYR A 122 -21.24 2.93 7.21
C TYR A 122 -22.51 3.79 7.06
N SER A 123 -22.56 4.90 7.79
CA SER A 123 -23.62 5.89 7.63
C SER A 123 -23.69 6.37 6.18
N GLN A 124 -24.88 6.76 5.71
CA GLN A 124 -25.13 7.33 4.38
C GLN A 124 -24.02 8.26 3.92
N GLU A 125 -23.65 8.18 2.64
CA GLU A 125 -22.60 8.95 1.96
C GLU A 125 -21.35 9.21 2.83
N LEU A 126 -20.46 8.22 2.87
CA LEU A 126 -19.15 8.34 3.48
C LEU A 126 -18.27 9.34 2.71
N ASN A 127 -17.66 10.24 3.48
CA ASN A 127 -16.59 11.10 2.99
C ASN A 127 -15.36 10.94 3.87
N PHE A 128 -14.18 10.90 3.25
CA PHE A 128 -12.91 10.85 3.96
C PHE A 128 -12.38 12.26 4.28
N SER A 129 -13.26 13.28 4.35
CA SER A 129 -12.86 14.68 4.58
C SER A 129 -12.19 14.90 5.93
N SER A 130 -12.49 14.04 6.91
CA SER A 130 -11.86 14.02 8.23
C SER A 130 -10.39 13.55 8.19
N THR A 131 -9.99 12.87 7.11
CA THR A 131 -8.60 12.51 6.87
C THR A 131 -7.89 13.66 6.15
N THR A 132 -6.73 14.07 6.67
CA THR A 132 -5.91 15.15 6.07
C THR A 132 -5.48 14.83 4.64
N SER A 133 -5.33 13.55 4.29
CA SER A 133 -5.02 13.09 2.93
C SER A 133 -6.23 13.02 2.00
N LEU A 134 -7.46 13.18 2.52
CA LEU A 134 -8.73 13.00 1.82
C LEU A 134 -8.96 11.58 1.27
N VAL A 135 -8.00 10.68 1.48
CA VAL A 135 -8.07 9.26 1.19
C VAL A 135 -7.31 8.50 2.26
N PRO A 136 -7.75 7.29 2.65
CA PRO A 136 -7.01 6.47 3.59
C PRO A 136 -5.74 5.87 2.97
N PHE A 137 -4.74 5.60 3.82
CA PHE A 137 -3.50 4.90 3.41
C PHE A 137 -3.64 3.38 3.42
N TRP A 138 -4.73 2.88 4.00
CA TRP A 138 -5.04 1.47 4.06
C TRP A 138 -6.55 1.23 4.05
N PHE A 139 -6.98 0.18 3.35
CA PHE A 139 -8.34 -0.37 3.33
C PHE A 139 -8.33 -1.88 3.62
N PRO A 140 -9.43 -2.45 4.15
CA PRO A 140 -9.64 -3.89 4.16
C PRO A 140 -9.53 -4.52 2.77
N ALA A 141 -9.15 -5.79 2.73
CA ALA A 141 -9.05 -6.59 1.51
C ALA A 141 -10.24 -7.57 1.42
N PRO A 142 -10.76 -7.88 0.22
CA PRO A 142 -10.34 -7.37 -1.09
C PRO A 142 -10.82 -5.93 -1.33
N VAL A 143 -9.88 -5.07 -1.73
CA VAL A 143 -10.07 -3.61 -1.76
C VAL A 143 -11.10 -3.17 -2.78
N GLY A 144 -11.10 -3.80 -3.96
CA GLY A 144 -12.02 -3.42 -5.03
C GLY A 144 -13.47 -3.66 -4.63
N GLU A 145 -13.76 -4.82 -4.05
CA GLU A 145 -15.09 -5.13 -3.51
C GLU A 145 -15.43 -4.20 -2.35
N PHE A 146 -14.50 -4.00 -1.41
CA PHE A 146 -14.72 -3.13 -0.25
C PHE A 146 -15.08 -1.71 -0.68
N LEU A 147 -14.28 -1.10 -1.57
CA LEU A 147 -14.55 0.24 -2.10
C LEU A 147 -15.83 0.31 -2.93
N GLY A 148 -16.14 -0.75 -3.69
CA GLY A 148 -17.34 -0.79 -4.53
C GLY A 148 -18.65 -0.91 -3.74
N GLU A 149 -18.59 -1.42 -2.51
CA GLU A 149 -19.74 -1.53 -1.61
C GLU A 149 -19.89 -0.34 -0.65
N LEU A 150 -18.89 0.54 -0.55
CA LEU A 150 -19.01 1.77 0.23
C LEU A 150 -19.97 2.73 -0.47
N ASP A 151 -20.93 3.26 0.29
CA ASP A 151 -21.76 4.38 -0.14
C ASP A 151 -20.92 5.67 -0.06
N LEU A 152 -20.09 5.96 -1.06
CA LEU A 152 -19.23 7.13 -1.10
C LEU A 152 -19.97 8.36 -1.64
N ASN A 153 -19.64 9.55 -1.14
CA ASN A 153 -20.22 10.78 -1.66
C ASN A 153 -19.75 11.09 -3.11
N ASN A 154 -20.38 12.10 -3.70
CA ASN A 154 -20.13 12.52 -5.10
C ASN A 154 -18.71 13.03 -5.41
N TRP A 155 -17.83 13.20 -4.43
CA TRP A 155 -16.43 13.55 -4.68
C TRP A 155 -15.63 12.33 -5.13
N TYR A 156 -16.04 11.12 -4.74
CA TYR A 156 -15.28 9.90 -4.94
C TYR A 156 -15.85 9.08 -6.09
N ASP A 157 -14.96 8.54 -6.90
CA ASP A 157 -15.25 7.58 -7.96
C ASP A 157 -14.28 6.41 -7.87
N VAL A 158 -14.81 5.19 -7.96
CA VAL A 158 -14.05 3.95 -7.78
C VAL A 158 -13.84 3.28 -9.13
N ASP A 159 -12.58 3.16 -9.55
CA ASP A 159 -12.19 2.40 -10.73
C ASP A 159 -11.48 1.10 -10.32
N ASN A 160 -12.16 -0.03 -10.54
CA ASN A 160 -11.66 -1.36 -10.22
C ASN A 160 -11.29 -2.20 -11.46
N ARG A 161 -11.17 -1.59 -12.65
CA ARG A 161 -10.97 -2.35 -13.90
C ARG A 161 -9.58 -2.97 -14.03
N VAL A 162 -8.56 -2.35 -13.43
CA VAL A 162 -7.16 -2.79 -13.52
C VAL A 162 -6.54 -2.92 -12.13
N LEU A 163 -6.47 -1.81 -11.39
CA LEU A 163 -6.05 -1.74 -10.00
C LEU A 163 -7.09 -0.95 -9.23
N PRO A 164 -7.44 -1.34 -7.99
CA PRO A 164 -8.36 -0.58 -7.16
C PRO A 164 -7.88 0.87 -7.02
N THR A 165 -8.63 1.79 -7.63
CA THR A 165 -8.27 3.20 -7.72
C THR A 165 -9.43 4.03 -7.19
N LEU A 166 -9.12 4.92 -6.26
CA LEU A 166 -10.05 5.92 -5.75
C LEU A 166 -9.69 7.27 -6.37
N ASN A 167 -10.52 7.72 -7.29
CA ASN A 167 -10.45 9.06 -7.87
C ASN A 167 -11.25 10.02 -6.99
N VAL A 168 -10.69 11.17 -6.67
CA VAL A 168 -11.38 12.20 -5.89
C VAL A 168 -11.38 13.50 -6.66
N GLU A 169 -12.55 14.08 -6.91
CA GLU A 169 -12.70 15.41 -7.48
C GLU A 169 -13.42 16.32 -6.50
N ILE A 170 -12.74 17.39 -6.08
CA ILE A 170 -13.29 18.34 -5.12
C ILE A 170 -13.29 19.72 -5.75
N VAL A 171 -14.47 20.35 -5.80
CA VAL A 171 -14.62 21.69 -6.35
C VAL A 171 -14.18 22.71 -5.31
N LYS A 172 -13.77 23.88 -5.79
CA LYS A 172 -13.39 25.00 -4.94
C LYS A 172 -14.48 25.30 -3.89
N GLY A 173 -14.08 25.30 -2.62
CA GLY A 173 -14.96 25.69 -1.49
C GLY A 173 -15.78 24.55 -0.88
N ASP A 174 -15.61 23.32 -1.35
CA ASP A 174 -16.44 22.18 -0.92
C ASP A 174 -16.01 21.55 0.42
N ILE A 175 -14.75 21.71 0.85
CA ILE A 175 -14.26 21.14 2.13
C ILE A 175 -14.60 22.04 3.32
N GLY A 176 -14.58 23.35 3.10
CA GLY A 176 -14.77 24.35 4.14
C GLY A 176 -14.84 25.76 3.53
N PRO A 177 -14.97 26.82 4.35
CA PRO A 177 -15.14 28.16 3.84
C PRO A 177 -13.94 28.56 2.95
N ASN A 178 -14.18 28.60 1.63
CA ASN A 178 -13.19 28.88 0.58
C ASN A 178 -12.05 27.87 0.43
N LEU A 179 -12.18 26.63 0.93
CA LEU A 179 -11.19 25.56 0.75
C LEU A 179 -11.79 24.35 0.00
N PRO A 180 -11.05 23.72 -0.93
CA PRO A 180 -9.76 24.18 -1.46
C PRO A 180 -9.93 25.46 -2.29
N ALA A 181 -8.89 26.28 -2.42
CA ALA A 181 -8.98 27.56 -3.14
C ALA A 181 -9.20 27.42 -4.67
N LYS A 182 -8.95 26.22 -5.21
CA LYS A 182 -9.17 25.80 -6.60
C LYS A 182 -9.66 24.36 -6.61
N ASN A 183 -10.22 23.92 -7.73
CA ASN A 183 -10.54 22.50 -7.92
C ASN A 183 -9.27 21.65 -7.85
N ILE A 184 -9.38 20.53 -7.16
CA ILE A 184 -8.31 19.54 -7.01
C ILE A 184 -8.80 18.18 -7.47
N HIS A 185 -7.85 17.38 -7.94
CA HIS A 185 -8.07 15.99 -8.28
C HIS A 185 -7.05 15.14 -7.55
N ILE A 186 -7.50 14.04 -6.95
CA ILE A 186 -6.64 13.05 -6.29
C ILE A 186 -6.83 11.73 -7.00
N ILE A 187 -5.73 11.04 -7.27
CA ILE A 187 -5.73 9.66 -7.76
C ILE A 187 -4.97 8.83 -6.73
N ALA A 188 -5.68 7.93 -6.06
CA ALA A 188 -5.14 7.02 -5.06
C ALA A 188 -5.26 5.58 -5.56
N ILE A 189 -4.13 4.91 -5.76
CA ILE A 189 -4.05 3.53 -6.25
C ILE A 189 -3.67 2.63 -5.08
N TYR A 190 -4.39 1.53 -4.91
CA TYR A 190 -4.16 0.55 -3.86
C TYR A 190 -3.68 -0.77 -4.46
N ASN A 191 -2.82 -1.47 -3.70
CA ASN A 191 -2.45 -2.84 -4.05
C ASN A 191 -3.52 -3.85 -3.59
N ASP A 192 -3.30 -5.12 -3.90
CA ASP A 192 -4.17 -6.24 -3.51
C ASP A 192 -4.35 -6.41 -1.98
N GLN A 193 -3.39 -5.92 -1.20
CA GLN A 193 -3.41 -5.91 0.27
C GLN A 193 -4.19 -4.72 0.87
N GLY A 194 -4.69 -3.80 0.05
CA GLY A 194 -5.35 -2.58 0.52
C GLY A 194 -4.43 -1.50 1.00
N ILE A 195 -3.13 -1.61 0.70
CA ILE A 195 -2.15 -0.57 1.03
C ILE A 195 -2.12 0.44 -0.12
N LEU A 196 -2.15 1.72 0.23
CA LEU A 196 -1.97 2.81 -0.73
C LEU A 196 -0.60 2.69 -1.40
N ASP A 197 -0.60 2.37 -2.70
CA ASP A 197 0.59 2.18 -3.50
C ASP A 197 1.07 3.49 -4.12
N SER A 198 0.14 4.31 -4.59
CA SER A 198 0.41 5.64 -5.13
C SER A 198 -0.67 6.63 -4.77
N TYR A 199 -0.26 7.83 -4.38
CA TYR A 199 -1.13 8.98 -4.14
C TYR A 199 -0.62 10.15 -4.94
N LYS A 200 -1.48 10.74 -5.76
CA LYS A 200 -1.16 11.91 -6.54
C LYS A 200 -2.26 12.96 -6.41
N LEU A 201 -1.86 14.17 -6.05
CA LEU A 201 -2.74 15.35 -5.99
C LEU A 201 -2.38 16.30 -7.12
N TYR A 202 -3.38 16.72 -7.87
CA TYR A 202 -3.28 17.62 -9.01
C TYR A 202 -4.25 18.79 -8.89
N THR A 203 -3.95 19.87 -9.60
CA THR A 203 -4.96 20.87 -9.99
C THR A 203 -5.45 20.59 -11.41
N LYS A 204 -6.57 21.23 -11.81
CA LYS A 204 -7.21 21.11 -13.13
C LYS A 204 -6.28 21.32 -14.35
N GLY A 205 -5.08 21.89 -14.16
CA GLY A 205 -4.03 22.00 -15.19
C GLY A 205 -3.09 20.80 -15.30
N ASN A 206 -3.40 19.66 -14.65
CA ASN A 206 -2.55 18.47 -14.53
C ASN A 206 -1.17 18.74 -13.90
N VAL A 207 -1.06 19.80 -13.11
CA VAL A 207 0.15 20.09 -12.35
C VAL A 207 0.16 19.21 -11.11
N VAL A 208 1.12 18.29 -11.03
CA VAL A 208 1.35 17.44 -9.84
C VAL A 208 1.81 18.34 -8.70
N ILE A 209 1.10 18.29 -7.58
CA ILE A 209 1.41 19.05 -6.37
C ILE A 209 2.01 18.14 -5.31
N ILE A 210 1.41 16.96 -5.11
CA ILE A 210 1.93 15.90 -4.25
C ILE A 210 1.99 14.62 -5.06
N ASP A 211 3.11 13.90 -4.92
CA ASP A 211 3.28 12.52 -5.36
C ASP A 211 3.91 11.75 -4.21
N ILE A 212 3.19 10.76 -3.72
CA ILE A 212 3.63 9.81 -2.70
C ILE A 212 3.51 8.41 -3.29
N SER A 213 4.52 7.58 -3.06
CA SER A 213 4.50 6.18 -3.48
C SER A 213 4.95 5.26 -2.36
N LEU A 214 4.39 4.06 -2.30
CA LEU A 214 4.89 3.00 -1.45
C LEU A 214 6.29 2.60 -1.94
N GLU A 215 7.23 2.49 -1.00
CA GLU A 215 8.57 2.02 -1.27
C GLU A 215 8.56 0.49 -1.12
N HIS A 216 8.49 -0.21 -2.25
CA HIS A 216 8.65 -1.66 -2.24
C HIS A 216 10.09 -2.00 -1.87
N LEU A 217 10.27 -2.56 -0.68
CA LEU A 217 11.53 -3.20 -0.34
C LEU A 217 11.67 -4.46 -1.22
N PRO A 218 12.78 -4.64 -1.95
CA PRO A 218 12.98 -5.75 -2.87
C PRO A 218 13.28 -7.05 -2.12
N PHE A 219 12.44 -7.45 -1.16
CA PHE A 219 12.67 -8.63 -0.34
C PHE A 219 12.66 -9.92 -1.16
N TYR A 220 11.91 -9.98 -2.27
CA TYR A 220 11.91 -11.14 -3.18
C TYR A 220 13.16 -11.23 -4.06
N VAL A 221 13.90 -10.13 -4.24
CA VAL A 221 15.13 -10.11 -5.05
C VAL A 221 16.27 -10.82 -4.31
N LEU A 222 16.32 -10.76 -2.98
CA LEU A 222 17.39 -11.37 -2.20
C LEU A 222 17.40 -12.92 -2.29
N PRO A 223 16.30 -13.65 -2.01
CA PRO A 223 16.27 -15.10 -2.13
C PRO A 223 16.50 -15.58 -3.56
N THR A 224 15.92 -14.90 -4.55
CA THR A 224 16.07 -15.27 -5.97
C THR A 224 17.51 -15.09 -6.45
N LEU A 225 18.18 -14.01 -6.05
CA LEU A 225 19.57 -13.73 -6.42
C LEU A 225 20.55 -14.68 -5.72
N ILE A 226 20.31 -15.02 -4.44
CA ILE A 226 21.07 -16.07 -3.73
C ILE A 226 20.91 -17.43 -4.41
N THR A 227 19.67 -17.80 -4.77
CA THR A 227 19.38 -19.07 -5.45
C THR A 227 20.07 -19.14 -6.81
N LEU A 228 20.04 -18.04 -7.57
CA LEU A 228 20.70 -17.95 -8.87
C LEU A 228 22.23 -18.13 -8.75
N ILE A 229 22.85 -17.47 -7.77
CA ILE A 229 24.30 -17.60 -7.49
C ILE A 229 24.66 -19.05 -7.13
N LEU A 230 23.86 -19.71 -6.28
CA LEU A 230 24.08 -21.11 -5.90
C LEU A 230 23.99 -22.05 -7.10
N ILE A 231 22.96 -21.91 -7.94
CA ILE A 231 22.80 -22.72 -9.15
C ILE A 231 23.97 -22.52 -10.10
N PHE A 232 24.38 -21.26 -10.34
CA PHE A 232 25.52 -20.96 -11.19
C PHE A 232 26.81 -21.59 -10.67
N SER A 233 27.07 -21.47 -9.37
CA SER A 233 28.25 -22.04 -8.69
C SER A 233 28.30 -23.57 -8.82
N LEU A 234 27.18 -24.25 -8.55
CA LEU A 234 27.07 -25.70 -8.69
C LEU A 234 27.29 -26.16 -10.13
N THR A 235 26.79 -25.40 -11.10
CA THR A 235 26.95 -25.70 -12.53
C THR A 235 28.43 -25.61 -12.95
N VAL A 236 29.15 -24.57 -12.49
CA VAL A 236 30.59 -24.42 -12.74
C VAL A 236 31.39 -25.55 -12.08
N ILE A 237 31.10 -25.89 -10.83
CA ILE A 237 31.75 -27.00 -10.11
C ILE A 237 31.53 -28.32 -10.85
N PHE A 238 30.29 -28.59 -11.27
CA PHE A 238 29.94 -29.78 -12.02
C PHE A 238 30.67 -29.85 -13.37
N TYR A 239 30.78 -28.72 -14.08
CA TYR A 239 31.53 -28.61 -15.32
C TYR A 239 33.01 -28.91 -15.13
N ILE A 240 33.67 -28.31 -14.12
CA ILE A 240 35.08 -28.56 -13.80
C ILE A 240 35.29 -30.03 -13.43
N TYR A 241 34.41 -30.59 -12.59
CA TYR A 241 34.48 -31.99 -12.18
C TYR A 241 34.37 -32.94 -13.38
N LYS A 242 33.42 -32.68 -14.29
CA LYS A 242 33.24 -33.48 -15.51
C LYS A 242 34.44 -33.36 -16.45
N LYS A 243 35.07 -32.18 -16.55
CA LYS A 243 36.26 -31.96 -17.38
C LYS A 243 37.51 -32.66 -16.81
N ARG A 244 37.66 -32.75 -15.49
CA ARG A 244 38.80 -33.45 -14.85
C ARG A 244 38.70 -34.97 -14.87
N LYS A 245 37.52 -35.53 -15.09
CA LYS A 245 37.28 -36.98 -15.22
C LYS A 245 37.37 -37.51 -16.66
N LYS A 246 37.56 -36.64 -17.65
CA LYS A 246 37.91 -36.98 -19.02
C LYS A 246 39.38 -36.71 -19.23
#